data_AF-A0AAD5KJA8-F1
#
_entry.id   AF-A0AAD5KJA8-F1
#
_cell.length_a   1.000
_cell.length_b   1.000
_cell.length_c   1.000
_cell.angle_alpha   90.00
_cell.angle_beta   90.00
_cell.angle_gamma   90.00
#
_symmetry.space_group_name_H-M   'P 1'
#
loop_
_entity.id
_entity.type
_entity.pdbx_description
1 polymer ?
#
loop_
_entity_poly.entity_id
_entity_poly.type
_entity_poly.pdbx_seq_one_letter_code
_entity_poly.pdbx_strand_id
1 'polypeptide(L)'
;MLSNDFSDKLELTTHVDCDNSDHIAGITQQPHEENYNDLVIKRTSPLLVELQSRIIHLLKLRMTAWAQRKRYDKELEDGKTLMIYAPQDPTGYLCVGRHYAYQGFQKQAIDTFSNGLKNIPITNIQYDALIKAKQQAEARQLNSFDILTRLSYDISCCVIDCLPQETVSECSRVSRTWRKLILEYPKVWRSISINSFNKKQALPLYMLLPYVSQHVEDLSLPCQESMDKVLNLVDENDFSNLRSLQLKRVILLYSGIWICR
;
A
#
# COMPACT_ATOMS: atom_id res chain seq x y z
N MET A 1 34.00 -24.26 -15.80
CA MET A 1 33.58 -24.96 -17.03
C MET A 1 32.13 -24.55 -17.27
N LEU A 2 31.72 -23.73 -18.22
CA LEU A 2 32.20 -23.27 -19.54
C LEU A 2 31.81 -21.77 -19.63
N SER A 3 32.72 -20.82 -19.83
CA SER A 3 33.31 -20.33 -21.10
C SER A 3 32.31 -19.91 -22.19
N ASN A 4 32.22 -18.58 -22.35
CA ASN A 4 32.21 -17.78 -23.57
C ASN A 4 31.51 -18.32 -24.83
N ASP A 5 30.51 -17.58 -25.30
CA ASP A 5 30.25 -17.34 -26.73
C ASP A 5 29.54 -15.99 -26.89
N PHE A 6 30.33 -14.92 -26.97
CA PHE A 6 29.90 -13.57 -27.31
C PHE A 6 31.07 -12.87 -28.03
N SER A 7 31.30 -13.22 -29.27
CA SER A 7 31.95 -12.39 -30.29
C SER A 7 31.85 -13.12 -31.63
N ASP A 8 32.01 -12.37 -32.71
CA ASP A 8 32.07 -12.83 -34.09
C ASP A 8 30.73 -12.96 -34.80
N LYS A 9 30.22 -11.81 -35.24
CA LYS A 9 29.97 -11.54 -36.66
C LYS A 9 29.54 -10.09 -36.88
N LEU A 10 30.53 -9.22 -37.09
CA LEU A 10 30.33 -7.93 -37.75
C LEU A 10 31.57 -7.62 -38.59
N GLU A 11 31.75 -8.35 -39.71
CA GLU A 11 32.68 -7.93 -40.75
C GLU A 11 31.91 -7.05 -41.73
N LEU A 12 32.16 -5.74 -41.65
CA LEU A 12 31.85 -4.77 -42.69
C LEU A 12 32.92 -4.89 -43.79
N THR A 13 32.56 -5.41 -44.95
CA THR A 13 33.37 -5.30 -46.16
C THR A 13 33.00 -4.02 -46.90
N THR A 14 33.91 -3.04 -46.86
CA THR A 14 33.94 -1.90 -47.76
C THR A 14 34.58 -2.33 -49.08
N HIS A 15 33.82 -2.33 -50.17
CA HIS A 15 34.37 -2.27 -51.52
C HIS A 15 33.61 -1.19 -52.28
N VAL A 16 34.27 -0.04 -52.48
CA VAL A 16 33.82 1.05 -53.34
C VAL A 16 34.65 0.91 -54.61
N ASP A 17 34.05 0.37 -55.66
CA ASP A 17 34.62 0.44 -57.00
C ASP A 17 34.10 1.71 -57.67
N CYS A 18 35.03 2.62 -57.96
CA CYS A 18 34.83 3.77 -58.82
C CYS A 18 35.04 3.32 -60.28
N ASP A 19 34.02 3.40 -61.12
CA ASP A 19 34.12 3.79 -62.55
C ASP A 19 32.79 3.59 -63.29
N ASN A 20 32.14 4.71 -63.67
CA ASN A 20 31.78 5.05 -65.05
C ASN A 20 30.74 6.17 -65.10
N SER A 21 31.08 7.25 -65.81
CA SER A 21 30.16 8.31 -66.21
C SER A 21 29.42 7.95 -67.50
N ASP A 22 28.26 8.61 -67.63
CA ASP A 22 27.54 8.98 -68.86
C ASP A 22 26.65 7.93 -69.55
N HIS A 23 25.35 8.00 -69.22
CA HIS A 23 24.30 8.34 -70.21
C HIS A 23 22.99 8.79 -69.53
N ILE A 24 22.40 9.85 -70.08
CA ILE A 24 21.21 10.58 -69.59
C ILE A 24 19.91 9.96 -70.16
N ALA A 25 18.82 10.14 -69.38
CA ALA A 25 17.38 10.13 -69.73
C ALA A 25 16.61 8.80 -69.62
N GLY A 26 15.93 8.65 -68.48
CA GLY A 26 14.78 7.75 -68.29
C GLY A 26 13.96 8.20 -67.08
N ILE A 27 12.75 8.67 -67.33
CA ILE A 27 11.85 9.26 -66.33
C ILE A 27 11.32 8.18 -65.37
N THR A 28 11.11 8.60 -64.12
CA THR A 28 10.01 8.22 -63.20
C THR A 28 10.36 7.29 -62.03
N GLN A 29 10.01 7.81 -60.85
CA GLN A 29 9.87 7.18 -59.54
C GLN A 29 11.15 7.13 -58.70
N GLN A 30 11.47 8.27 -58.07
CA GLN A 30 12.08 8.23 -56.74
C GLN A 30 11.21 7.33 -55.85
N PRO A 31 11.76 6.28 -55.22
CA PRO A 31 11.00 5.56 -54.20
C PRO A 31 10.76 6.57 -53.08
N HIS A 32 9.48 6.73 -52.72
CA HIS A 32 9.03 7.43 -51.53
C HIS A 32 10.03 7.15 -50.38
N GLU A 33 10.86 8.13 -50.01
CA GLU A 33 11.71 8.01 -48.83
C GLU A 33 10.76 7.80 -47.64
N GLU A 34 10.70 6.57 -47.12
CA GLU A 34 9.96 6.25 -45.89
C GLU A 34 10.38 7.29 -44.85
N ASN A 35 9.43 8.11 -44.40
CA ASN A 35 9.66 9.16 -43.42
C ASN A 35 10.48 8.58 -42.26
N TYR A 36 11.63 9.20 -41.94
CA TYR A 36 12.56 8.71 -40.92
C TYR A 36 11.85 8.39 -39.59
N ASN A 37 10.85 9.20 -39.22
CA ASN A 37 10.06 8.97 -38.02
C ASN A 37 9.23 7.67 -38.10
N ASP A 38 8.66 7.36 -39.27
CA ASP A 38 7.89 6.13 -39.50
C ASP A 38 8.82 4.91 -39.44
N LEU A 39 10.05 5.01 -39.96
CA LEU A 39 11.06 3.96 -39.84
C LEU A 39 11.46 3.71 -38.38
N VAL A 40 11.64 4.78 -37.60
CA VAL A 40 11.94 4.69 -36.16
C VAL A 40 10.77 4.04 -35.42
N ILE A 41 9.53 4.45 -35.66
CA ILE A 41 8.33 3.86 -35.05
C ILE A 41 8.24 2.38 -35.41
N LYS A 42 8.40 2.02 -36.69
CA LYS A 42 8.35 0.64 -37.19
C LYS A 42 9.41 -0.26 -36.53
N ARG A 43 10.62 0.24 -36.29
CA ARG A 43 11.71 -0.51 -35.63
C ARG A 43 11.55 -0.59 -34.11
N THR A 44 11.09 0.48 -33.47
CA THR A 44 11.03 0.55 -32.00
C THR A 44 9.77 -0.08 -31.40
N SER A 45 8.63 -0.02 -32.11
CA SER A 45 7.36 -0.60 -31.65
C SER A 45 7.46 -2.09 -31.26
N PRO A 46 8.03 -3.01 -32.07
CA PRO A 46 8.14 -4.42 -31.68
C PRO A 46 9.07 -4.62 -30.49
N LEU A 47 10.15 -3.84 -30.38
CA LEU A 47 11.08 -3.90 -29.24
C LEU A 47 10.39 -3.46 -27.94
N LEU A 48 9.53 -2.44 -28.00
CA LEU A 48 8.73 -2.02 -26.84
C LEU A 48 7.76 -3.11 -26.40
N VAL A 49 7.09 -3.78 -27.33
CA VAL A 49 6.20 -4.91 -27.03
C VAL A 49 6.97 -6.09 -26.41
N GLU A 50 8.16 -6.40 -26.91
CA GLU A 50 9.02 -7.44 -26.35
C GLU A 50 9.47 -7.09 -24.93
N LEU A 51 9.94 -5.86 -24.71
CA LEU A 51 10.35 -5.38 -23.40
C LEU A 51 9.20 -5.43 -22.40
N GLN A 52 8.01 -4.97 -22.79
CA GLN A 52 6.81 -5.05 -21.96
C GLN A 52 6.47 -6.50 -21.59
N SER A 53 6.52 -7.42 -22.55
CA SER A 53 6.28 -8.85 -22.31
C SER A 53 7.29 -9.44 -21.31
N ARG A 54 8.57 -9.07 -21.41
CA ARG A 54 9.62 -9.50 -20.48
C ARG A 54 9.42 -8.93 -19.08
N ILE A 55 9.03 -7.65 -18.97
CA ILE A 55 8.72 -7.01 -17.68
C ILE A 55 7.56 -7.74 -17.00
N ILE A 56 6.47 -8.01 -17.73
CA ILE A 56 5.31 -8.75 -17.22
C ILE A 56 5.72 -10.13 -16.68
N HIS A 57 6.53 -10.87 -17.44
CA HIS A 57 7.02 -12.18 -17.01
C HIS A 57 7.89 -12.11 -15.75
N LEU A 58 8.83 -11.15 -15.70
CA LEU A 58 9.69 -10.95 -14.53
C LEU A 58 8.90 -10.54 -13.28
N LEU A 59 7.89 -9.68 -13.43
CA LEU A 59 7.00 -9.30 -12.33
C LEU A 59 6.30 -10.53 -11.75
N LYS A 60 5.72 -11.39 -12.60
CA LYS A 60 5.05 -12.62 -12.13
C LYS A 60 6.00 -13.56 -11.39
N LEU A 61 7.21 -13.78 -11.91
CA LEU A 61 8.23 -14.59 -11.22
C LEU A 61 8.65 -13.98 -9.88
N ARG A 62 8.78 -12.65 -9.82
CA ARG A 62 9.15 -11.96 -8.59
C ARG A 62 8.02 -12.02 -7.55
N MET A 63 6.76 -11.88 -7.98
CA MET A 63 5.58 -12.06 -7.13
C MET A 63 5.55 -13.46 -6.51
N THR A 64 5.76 -14.52 -7.29
CA THR A 64 5.77 -15.89 -6.74
C THR A 64 6.91 -16.09 -5.74
N ALA A 65 8.09 -15.53 -6.00
CA ALA A 65 9.20 -15.56 -5.05
C ALA A 65 8.88 -14.78 -3.75
N TRP A 66 8.22 -13.62 -3.84
CA TRP A 66 7.76 -12.87 -2.67
C TRP A 66 6.72 -13.63 -1.85
N ALA A 67 5.74 -14.24 -2.51
CA ALA A 67 4.72 -15.06 -1.87
C ALA A 67 5.34 -16.23 -1.09
N GLN A 68 6.32 -16.93 -1.68
CA GLN A 68 7.06 -18.02 -1.02
C GLN A 68 7.85 -17.53 0.21
N ARG A 69 8.34 -16.29 0.17
CA ARG A 69 9.04 -15.63 1.29
C ARG A 69 8.09 -14.95 2.28
N LYS A 70 6.77 -15.06 2.09
CA LYS A 70 5.73 -14.39 2.89
C LYS A 70 5.90 -12.86 2.93
N ARG A 71 6.49 -12.28 1.88
CA ARG A 71 6.67 -10.83 1.69
C ARG A 71 5.49 -10.26 0.91
N TYR A 72 4.31 -10.33 1.52
CA TYR A 72 3.05 -9.92 0.90
C TYR A 72 2.97 -8.41 0.62
N ASP A 73 3.75 -7.61 1.34
CA ASP A 73 3.99 -6.19 1.08
C ASP A 73 4.56 -5.96 -0.32
N LYS A 74 5.64 -6.68 -0.64
CA LYS A 74 6.33 -6.57 -1.93
C LYS A 74 5.55 -7.22 -3.07
N GLU A 75 4.91 -8.35 -2.79
CA GLU A 75 4.02 -9.01 -3.74
C GLU A 75 2.87 -8.09 -4.18
N LEU A 76 2.30 -7.33 -3.22
CA LEU A 76 1.24 -6.36 -3.51
C LEU A 76 1.71 -5.23 -4.44
N GLU A 77 2.91 -4.69 -4.22
CA GLU A 77 3.50 -3.65 -5.08
C GLU A 77 3.68 -4.15 -6.51
N ASP A 78 4.21 -5.37 -6.67
CA ASP A 78 4.37 -6.00 -7.98
C ASP A 78 3.00 -6.31 -8.63
N GLY A 79 2.01 -6.75 -7.85
CA GLY A 79 0.65 -6.99 -8.32
C GLY A 79 -0.04 -5.72 -8.83
N LYS A 80 0.13 -4.60 -8.14
CA LYS A 80 -0.36 -3.27 -8.59
C LYS A 80 0.33 -2.84 -9.87
N THR A 81 1.64 -3.04 -9.94
CA THR A 81 2.43 -2.74 -11.14
C THR A 81 1.97 -3.59 -12.33
N LEU A 82 1.67 -4.86 -12.10
CA LEU A 82 1.18 -5.78 -13.12
C LEU A 82 -0.20 -5.36 -13.68
N MET A 83 -1.10 -4.83 -12.86
CA MET A 83 -2.38 -4.28 -13.33
C MET A 83 -2.20 -3.11 -14.32
N ILE A 84 -1.10 -2.36 -14.22
CA ILE A 84 -0.78 -1.23 -15.12
C ILE A 84 -0.18 -1.74 -16.42
N TYR A 85 0.83 -2.61 -16.35
CA TYR A 85 1.53 -3.10 -17.54
C TYR A 85 0.76 -4.18 -18.31
N ALA A 86 -0.15 -4.89 -17.66
CA ALA A 86 -0.95 -5.97 -18.24
C ALA A 86 -2.40 -5.91 -17.74
N PRO A 87 -3.19 -4.90 -18.14
CA PRO A 87 -4.57 -4.73 -17.66
C PRO A 87 -5.52 -5.87 -18.07
N GLN A 88 -5.16 -6.65 -19.09
CA GLN A 88 -5.88 -7.85 -19.53
C GLN A 88 -5.41 -9.14 -18.83
N ASP A 89 -4.45 -9.03 -17.91
CA ASP A 89 -3.92 -10.15 -17.14
C ASP A 89 -4.61 -10.27 -15.76
N PRO A 90 -5.29 -11.40 -15.47
CA PRO A 90 -5.97 -11.61 -14.20
C PRO A 90 -5.04 -11.67 -12.98
N THR A 91 -3.75 -11.98 -13.16
CA THR A 91 -2.81 -12.23 -12.07
C THR A 91 -2.70 -11.03 -11.12
N GLY A 92 -2.60 -9.82 -11.67
CA GLY A 92 -2.49 -8.59 -10.88
C GLY A 92 -3.74 -8.35 -10.03
N TYR A 93 -4.91 -8.40 -10.65
CA TYR A 93 -6.19 -8.21 -9.95
C TYR A 93 -6.45 -9.28 -8.89
N LEU A 94 -6.11 -10.54 -9.18
CA LEU A 94 -6.24 -11.64 -8.22
C LEU A 94 -5.33 -11.43 -7.01
N CYS A 95 -4.07 -11.04 -7.23
CA CYS A 95 -3.12 -10.76 -6.15
C CYS A 95 -3.60 -9.60 -5.27
N VAL A 96 -3.83 -8.43 -5.88
CA VAL A 96 -4.20 -7.20 -5.16
C VAL A 96 -5.55 -7.37 -4.44
N GLY A 97 -6.55 -7.94 -5.13
CA GLY A 97 -7.87 -8.15 -4.54
C GLY A 97 -7.84 -9.15 -3.38
N ARG A 98 -7.06 -10.22 -3.48
CA ARG A 98 -6.87 -11.17 -2.36
C ARG A 98 -6.21 -10.50 -1.16
N HIS A 99 -5.20 -9.67 -1.40
CA HIS A 99 -4.52 -8.95 -0.32
C HIS A 99 -5.52 -8.07 0.47
N TYR A 100 -6.33 -7.28 -0.22
CA TYR A 100 -7.39 -6.50 0.43
C TYR A 100 -8.40 -7.39 1.16
N ALA A 101 -8.80 -8.50 0.56
CA ALA A 101 -9.74 -9.44 1.19
C ALA A 101 -9.17 -10.06 2.47
N TYR A 102 -7.87 -10.37 2.51
CA TYR A 102 -7.20 -10.88 3.71
C TYR A 102 -7.04 -9.84 4.81
N GLN A 103 -6.88 -8.56 4.45
CA GLN A 103 -6.85 -7.46 5.40
C GLN A 103 -8.24 -7.05 5.92
N GLY A 104 -9.31 -7.72 5.48
CA GLY A 104 -10.68 -7.37 5.85
C GLY A 104 -11.28 -6.22 5.05
N PHE A 105 -10.53 -5.64 4.11
CA PHE A 105 -11.00 -4.57 3.24
C PHE A 105 -11.84 -5.11 2.06
N GLN A 106 -12.96 -5.75 2.37
CA GLN A 106 -13.75 -6.47 1.37
C GLN A 106 -14.27 -5.56 0.25
N LYS A 107 -14.68 -4.32 0.56
CA LYS A 107 -15.08 -3.34 -0.48
C LYS A 107 -13.98 -3.08 -1.50
N GLN A 108 -12.75 -2.84 -1.06
CA GLN A 108 -11.60 -2.62 -1.95
C GLN A 108 -11.25 -3.86 -2.77
N ALA A 109 -11.42 -5.06 -2.17
CA ALA A 109 -11.27 -6.31 -2.89
C ALA A 109 -12.32 -6.45 -4.01
N ILE A 110 -13.59 -6.19 -3.71
CA ILE A 110 -14.71 -6.24 -4.66
C ILE A 110 -14.47 -5.27 -5.83
N ASP A 111 -14.04 -4.04 -5.53
CA ASP A 111 -13.72 -3.04 -6.55
C ASP A 111 -12.57 -3.50 -7.44
N THR A 112 -11.53 -4.09 -6.86
CA THR A 112 -10.37 -4.62 -7.59
C THR A 112 -10.77 -5.77 -8.52
N PHE A 113 -11.54 -6.76 -8.02
CA PHE A 113 -12.00 -7.86 -8.86
C PHE A 113 -12.97 -7.41 -9.94
N SER A 114 -13.86 -6.46 -9.63
CA SER A 114 -14.77 -5.87 -10.60
C SER A 114 -14.03 -5.11 -11.69
N ASN A 115 -12.91 -4.46 -11.36
CA ASN A 115 -12.02 -3.84 -12.35
C ASN A 115 -11.40 -4.91 -13.27
N GLY A 116 -10.93 -6.03 -12.71
CA GLY A 116 -10.42 -7.15 -13.51
C GLY A 116 -11.48 -7.70 -14.48
N LEU A 117 -12.70 -7.94 -14.00
CA LEU A 117 -13.82 -8.44 -14.83
C LEU A 117 -14.22 -7.49 -15.96
N LYS A 118 -13.93 -6.19 -15.86
CA LYS A 118 -14.19 -5.21 -16.94
C LYS A 118 -13.12 -5.25 -18.04
N ASN A 119 -11.87 -5.53 -17.68
CA ASN A 119 -10.73 -5.40 -18.59
C ASN A 119 -10.29 -6.75 -19.21
N ILE A 120 -10.64 -7.88 -18.59
CA ILE A 120 -10.12 -9.19 -18.97
C ILE A 120 -11.13 -9.91 -19.88
N PRO A 121 -10.68 -10.51 -21.00
CA PRO A 121 -11.55 -11.32 -21.85
C PRO A 121 -12.14 -12.52 -21.08
N ILE A 122 -13.42 -12.80 -21.33
CA ILE A 122 -14.15 -13.94 -20.73
C ILE A 122 -13.47 -15.29 -21.07
N THR A 123 -12.78 -15.36 -22.21
CA THR A 123 -12.04 -16.55 -22.67
C THR A 123 -10.79 -16.87 -21.85
N ASN A 124 -10.37 -15.98 -20.94
CA ASN A 124 -9.21 -16.21 -20.10
C ASN A 124 -9.49 -17.34 -19.09
N ILE A 125 -8.56 -18.29 -18.96
CA ILE A 125 -8.66 -19.46 -18.07
C ILE A 125 -8.90 -19.06 -16.60
N GLN A 126 -8.42 -17.88 -16.17
CA GLN A 126 -8.58 -17.39 -14.81
C GLN A 126 -9.76 -16.41 -14.63
N TYR A 127 -10.60 -16.20 -15.66
CA TYR A 127 -11.77 -15.32 -15.56
C TYR A 127 -12.75 -15.81 -14.49
N ASP A 128 -13.04 -17.11 -14.44
CA ASP A 128 -13.88 -17.72 -13.40
C ASP A 128 -13.28 -17.58 -12.00
N ALA A 129 -11.95 -17.55 -11.88
CA ALA A 129 -11.29 -17.34 -10.60
C ALA A 129 -11.56 -15.92 -10.05
N LEU A 130 -11.67 -14.91 -10.93
CA LEU A 130 -12.07 -13.56 -10.54
C LEU A 130 -13.53 -13.49 -10.08
N ILE A 131 -14.44 -14.16 -10.79
CA ILE A 131 -15.85 -14.24 -10.39
C ILE A 131 -15.96 -14.85 -8.99
N LYS A 132 -15.32 -16.01 -8.78
CA LYS A 132 -15.33 -16.70 -7.48
C LYS A 132 -14.72 -15.83 -6.38
N ALA A 133 -13.59 -15.18 -6.64
CA ALA A 133 -12.94 -14.31 -5.67
C ALA A 133 -13.81 -13.09 -5.31
N LYS A 134 -14.49 -12.49 -6.28
CA LYS A 134 -15.46 -11.41 -6.05
C LYS A 134 -16.63 -11.87 -5.19
N GLN A 135 -17.26 -12.99 -5.54
CA GLN A 135 -18.39 -13.54 -4.77
C GLN A 135 -18.01 -13.83 -3.32
N GLN A 136 -16.80 -14.36 -3.09
CA GLN A 136 -16.28 -14.58 -1.74
C GLN A 136 -16.09 -13.26 -0.98
N ALA A 137 -15.58 -12.22 -1.63
CA ALA A 137 -15.43 -10.90 -1.02
C ALA A 137 -16.80 -10.26 -0.71
N GLU A 138 -17.79 -10.40 -1.59
CA GLU A 138 -19.17 -9.94 -1.37
C GLU A 138 -19.83 -10.65 -0.19
N ALA A 139 -19.71 -11.97 -0.11
CA ALA A 139 -20.21 -12.75 1.03
C ALA A 139 -19.54 -12.31 2.35
N ARG A 140 -18.24 -12.03 2.35
CA ARG A 140 -17.51 -11.52 3.52
C ARG A 140 -17.91 -10.09 3.87
N GLN A 141 -18.19 -9.24 2.88
CA GLN A 141 -18.66 -7.87 3.09
C GLN A 141 -20.04 -7.88 3.77
N LEU A 142 -20.95 -8.76 3.35
CA LEU A 142 -22.25 -8.93 3.99
C LEU A 142 -22.12 -9.44 5.43
N ASN A 143 -21.11 -10.28 5.69
CA ASN A 143 -20.79 -10.79 7.02
C ASN A 143 -19.84 -9.88 7.83
N SER A 144 -19.50 -8.68 7.34
CA SER A 144 -18.67 -7.73 8.09
C SER A 144 -19.52 -7.08 9.18
N PHE A 145 -19.64 -7.75 10.32
CA PHE A 145 -20.22 -7.16 11.52
C PHE A 145 -19.10 -6.66 12.43
N ASP A 146 -19.35 -5.56 13.10
CA ASP A 146 -18.51 -5.11 14.19
C ASP A 146 -18.67 -6.08 15.36
N ILE A 147 -17.60 -6.79 15.72
CA ILE A 147 -17.64 -7.85 16.74
C ILE A 147 -18.22 -7.30 18.06
N LEU A 148 -17.93 -6.03 18.40
CA LEU A 148 -18.43 -5.41 19.63
C LEU A 148 -19.96 -5.25 19.65
N THR A 149 -20.64 -5.27 18.50
CA THR A 149 -22.11 -5.23 18.45
C THR A 149 -22.76 -6.54 18.90
N ARG A 150 -21.99 -7.65 18.93
CA ARG A 150 -22.48 -8.97 19.33
C ARG A 150 -21.95 -9.43 20.69
N LEU A 151 -20.95 -8.75 21.22
CA LEU A 151 -20.41 -9.03 22.55
C LEU A 151 -21.23 -8.30 23.61
N SER A 152 -21.31 -8.88 24.81
CA SER A 152 -21.83 -8.16 25.96
C SER A 152 -20.90 -6.99 26.32
N TYR A 153 -21.43 -6.03 27.07
CA TYR A 153 -20.66 -4.89 27.56
C TYR A 153 -19.41 -5.35 28.34
N ASP A 154 -19.56 -6.32 29.24
CA ASP A 154 -18.46 -6.81 30.07
C ASP A 154 -17.33 -7.43 29.26
N ILE A 155 -17.66 -8.27 28.26
CA ILE A 155 -16.64 -8.88 27.38
C ILE A 155 -15.97 -7.80 26.55
N SER A 156 -16.72 -6.80 26.08
CA SER A 156 -16.18 -5.67 25.33
C SER A 156 -15.17 -4.87 26.18
N CYS A 157 -15.50 -4.59 27.45
CA CYS A 157 -14.59 -3.95 28.39
C CYS A 157 -13.32 -4.79 28.62
N CYS A 158 -13.44 -6.12 28.76
CA CYS A 158 -12.28 -7.02 28.84
C CYS A 158 -11.40 -6.97 27.60
N VAL A 159 -11.98 -6.86 26.40
CA VAL A 159 -11.21 -6.71 25.17
C VAL A 159 -10.44 -5.39 25.18
N ILE A 160 -11.09 -4.28 25.57
CA ILE A 160 -10.43 -2.98 25.64
C ILE A 160 -9.32 -2.98 26.71
N ASP A 161 -9.54 -3.60 27.87
CA ASP A 161 -8.53 -3.75 28.93
C ASP A 161 -7.29 -4.54 28.47
N CYS A 162 -7.42 -5.41 27.46
CA CYS A 162 -6.30 -6.16 26.88
C CYS A 162 -5.50 -5.35 25.85
N LEU A 163 -5.95 -4.16 25.44
CA LEU A 163 -5.28 -3.36 24.43
C LEU A 163 -4.28 -2.37 25.06
N PRO A 164 -3.10 -2.18 24.44
CA PRO A 164 -2.23 -1.06 24.79
C PRO A 164 -2.97 0.27 24.61
N GLN A 165 -2.69 1.24 25.48
CA GLN A 165 -3.36 2.53 25.47
C GLN A 165 -3.26 3.25 24.11
N GLU A 166 -2.11 3.17 23.46
CA GLU A 166 -1.89 3.77 22.14
C GLU A 166 -2.90 3.20 21.13
N THR A 167 -3.10 1.89 21.16
CA THR A 167 -4.02 1.15 20.30
C THR A 167 -5.48 1.48 20.61
N VAL A 168 -5.85 1.71 21.88
CA VAL A 168 -7.23 2.07 22.27
C VAL A 168 -7.68 3.34 21.54
N SER A 169 -6.81 4.35 21.45
CA SER A 169 -7.14 5.59 20.74
C SER A 169 -7.39 5.37 19.24
N GLU A 170 -6.61 4.47 18.61
CA GLU A 170 -6.78 4.08 17.20
C GLU A 170 -8.05 3.26 16.98
N CYS A 171 -8.40 2.37 17.91
CA CYS A 171 -9.61 1.56 17.86
C CYS A 171 -10.88 2.41 17.79
N SER A 172 -10.87 3.63 18.33
CA SER A 172 -12.00 4.58 18.20
C SER A 172 -12.35 4.93 16.74
N ARG A 173 -11.47 4.62 15.78
CA ARG A 173 -11.69 4.85 14.34
C ARG A 173 -12.16 3.62 13.59
N VAL A 174 -12.14 2.45 14.22
CA VAL A 174 -12.52 1.17 13.60
C VAL A 174 -14.03 1.14 13.31
N SER A 175 -14.85 1.58 14.26
CA SER A 175 -16.29 1.67 14.11
C SER A 175 -16.91 2.69 15.07
N ARG A 176 -18.20 3.00 14.87
CA ARG A 176 -18.97 3.82 15.81
C ARG A 176 -19.18 3.13 17.16
N THR A 177 -19.31 1.81 17.19
CA THR A 177 -19.47 1.03 18.44
C THR A 177 -18.19 1.07 19.26
N TRP A 178 -17.03 0.85 18.61
CA TRP A 178 -15.73 1.00 19.24
C TRP A 178 -15.58 2.40 19.84
N ARG A 179 -15.85 3.45 19.06
CA ARG A 179 -15.77 4.83 19.56
C ARG A 179 -16.66 5.04 20.79
N LYS A 180 -17.91 4.59 20.74
CA LYS A 180 -18.87 4.75 21.83
C LYS A 180 -18.38 4.03 23.10
N LEU A 181 -18.02 2.75 23.00
CA LEU A 181 -17.57 1.96 24.14
C LEU A 181 -16.29 2.50 24.77
N ILE A 182 -15.34 2.93 23.93
CA ILE A 182 -14.10 3.54 24.39
C ILE A 182 -14.38 4.84 25.18
N LEU A 183 -15.31 5.68 24.70
CA LEU A 183 -15.68 6.93 25.40
C LEU A 183 -16.46 6.66 26.70
N GLU A 184 -17.31 5.63 26.72
CA GLU A 184 -18.15 5.27 27.87
C GLU A 184 -17.43 4.45 28.95
N TYR A 185 -16.15 4.10 28.73
CA TYR A 185 -15.38 3.28 29.65
C TYR A 185 -14.23 4.09 30.29
N PRO A 186 -14.48 4.83 31.41
CA PRO A 186 -13.49 5.73 32.03
C PRO A 186 -12.18 5.06 32.45
N LYS A 187 -12.22 3.75 32.74
CA LYS A 187 -11.07 3.03 33.31
C LYS A 187 -9.84 3.10 32.41
N VAL A 188 -10.01 3.08 31.08
CA VAL A 188 -8.89 3.11 30.11
C VAL A 188 -8.24 4.49 29.98
N TRP A 189 -8.90 5.52 30.51
CA TRP A 189 -8.45 6.90 30.44
C TRP A 189 -7.82 7.41 31.74
N ARG A 190 -7.84 6.61 32.81
CA ARG A 190 -7.29 7.01 34.12
C ARG A 190 -5.82 7.40 34.04
N SER A 191 -5.04 6.70 33.24
CA SER A 191 -3.64 7.04 33.00
C SER A 191 -3.44 7.28 31.51
N ILE A 192 -2.96 8.46 31.10
CA ILE A 192 -2.66 8.80 29.70
C ILE A 192 -1.18 9.15 29.55
N SER A 193 -0.50 8.51 28.58
CA SER A 193 0.84 8.91 28.15
C SER A 193 0.82 9.53 26.76
N ILE A 194 1.15 10.81 26.68
CA ILE A 194 1.38 11.51 25.41
C ILE A 194 2.88 11.47 25.14
N ASN A 195 3.26 10.84 24.04
CA ASN A 195 4.68 10.67 23.68
C ASN A 195 5.19 11.75 22.72
N SER A 196 4.28 12.53 22.12
CA SER A 196 4.60 13.58 21.14
C SER A 196 3.48 14.61 21.05
N PHE A 197 3.81 15.90 21.01
CA PHE A 197 2.84 16.96 20.73
C PHE A 197 2.57 17.14 19.22
N ASN A 198 3.11 16.26 18.38
CA ASN A 198 2.81 16.27 16.96
C ASN A 198 1.38 15.77 16.73
N LYS A 199 0.45 16.71 16.56
CA LYS A 199 -0.97 16.44 16.30
C LYS A 199 -1.21 15.49 15.11
N LYS A 200 -0.28 15.35 14.15
CA LYS A 200 -0.43 14.38 13.04
C LYS A 200 -0.14 12.94 13.48
N GLN A 201 0.82 12.74 14.37
CA GLN A 201 1.23 11.41 14.84
C GLN A 201 0.35 10.90 15.98
N ALA A 202 -0.15 11.80 16.83
CA ALA A 202 -1.02 11.48 17.97
C ALA A 202 -2.50 11.87 17.72
N LEU A 203 -2.88 12.07 16.45
CA LEU A 203 -4.19 12.61 16.06
C LEU A 203 -5.37 11.93 16.77
N PRO A 204 -5.42 10.59 16.88
CA PRO A 204 -6.60 9.93 17.44
C PRO A 204 -6.79 10.23 18.92
N LEU A 205 -5.72 10.29 19.71
CA LEU A 205 -5.79 10.67 21.12
C LEU A 205 -6.24 12.12 21.29
N TYR A 206 -5.65 13.07 20.55
CA TYR A 206 -6.04 14.49 20.62
C TYR A 206 -7.51 14.72 20.30
N MET A 207 -8.09 13.94 19.39
CA MET A 207 -9.51 14.01 19.03
C MET A 207 -10.45 13.43 20.10
N LEU A 208 -9.90 12.70 21.09
CA LEU A 208 -10.66 12.10 22.19
C LEU A 208 -10.51 12.91 23.49
N LEU A 209 -9.40 13.62 23.68
CA LEU A 209 -9.11 14.39 24.91
C LEU A 209 -10.28 15.25 25.41
N PRO A 210 -11.00 16.02 24.56
CA PRO A 210 -12.11 16.85 25.04
C PRO A 210 -13.26 16.08 25.68
N TYR A 211 -13.36 14.77 25.42
CA TYR A 211 -14.41 13.90 25.93
C TYR A 211 -13.96 13.04 27.12
N VAL A 212 -12.65 12.84 27.28
CA VAL A 212 -12.11 11.85 28.24
C VAL A 212 -11.18 12.46 29.28
N SER A 213 -10.75 13.72 29.09
CA SER A 213 -9.83 14.42 30.01
C SER A 213 -10.35 14.44 31.45
N GLN A 214 -11.67 14.55 31.63
CA GLN A 214 -12.31 14.55 32.96
C GLN A 214 -12.09 13.23 33.71
N HIS A 215 -11.73 12.14 33.02
CA HIS A 215 -11.48 10.84 33.62
C HIS A 215 -9.99 10.56 33.88
N VAL A 216 -9.11 11.49 33.52
CA VAL A 216 -7.66 11.33 33.64
C VAL A 216 -7.22 11.67 35.06
N GLU A 217 -6.54 10.71 35.69
CA GLU A 217 -5.95 10.84 37.03
C GLU A 217 -4.43 10.96 36.95
N ASP A 218 -3.78 10.29 36.00
CA ASP A 218 -2.34 10.33 35.77
C ASP A 218 -2.03 10.76 34.34
N LEU A 219 -1.36 11.90 34.16
CA LEU A 219 -0.94 12.41 32.85
C LEU A 219 0.58 12.38 32.73
N SER A 220 1.09 11.70 31.70
CA SER A 220 2.50 11.69 31.34
C SER A 220 2.72 12.44 30.03
N LEU A 221 3.61 13.44 30.05
CA LEU A 221 3.92 14.30 28.91
C LEU A 221 5.42 14.26 28.58
N PRO A 222 5.84 14.55 27.34
CA PRO A 222 7.25 14.59 26.99
C PRO A 222 7.89 15.90 27.51
N CYS A 223 8.96 15.77 28.29
CA CYS A 223 9.71 16.86 28.94
C CYS A 223 10.51 17.71 27.94
N GLN A 224 10.76 17.20 26.73
CA GLN A 224 11.63 17.85 25.74
C GLN A 224 10.91 18.91 24.88
N GLU A 225 9.63 19.15 25.15
CA GLU A 225 8.76 20.01 24.38
C GLU A 225 8.49 21.33 25.14
N SER A 226 8.14 22.42 24.42
CA SER A 226 7.92 23.72 25.06
C SER A 226 6.83 23.64 26.14
N MET A 227 7.09 24.23 27.30
CA MET A 227 6.11 24.38 28.38
C MET A 227 4.80 25.01 27.90
N ASP A 228 4.85 25.90 26.88
CA ASP A 228 3.64 26.49 26.31
C ASP A 228 2.70 25.43 25.71
N LYS A 229 3.25 24.36 25.11
CA LYS A 229 2.43 23.26 24.56
C LYS A 229 1.77 22.44 25.66
N VAL A 230 2.46 22.27 26.79
CA VAL A 230 1.93 21.59 27.97
C VAL A 230 0.79 22.42 28.56
N LEU A 231 1.00 23.72 28.76
CA LEU A 231 -0.01 24.63 29.30
C LEU A 231 -1.23 24.70 28.38
N ASN A 232 -1.04 24.91 27.08
CA ASN A 232 -2.15 24.93 26.12
C ASN A 232 -2.95 23.61 26.13
N LEU A 233 -2.31 22.45 26.27
CA LEU A 233 -3.01 21.17 26.37
C LEU A 233 -3.92 21.13 27.61
N VAL A 234 -3.38 21.56 28.75
CA VAL A 234 -4.10 21.57 30.03
C VAL A 234 -5.22 22.60 30.02
N ASP A 235 -5.00 23.76 29.41
CA ASP A 235 -5.99 24.84 29.33
C ASP A 235 -7.12 24.50 28.34
N GLU A 236 -6.83 23.76 27.26
CA GLU A 236 -7.82 23.36 26.24
C GLU A 236 -8.73 22.20 26.70
N ASN A 237 -8.42 21.49 27.79
CA ASN A 237 -9.14 20.27 28.18
C ASN A 237 -9.45 20.23 29.68
N ASP A 238 -10.58 19.65 30.05
CA ASP A 238 -10.99 19.55 31.46
C ASP A 238 -10.27 18.39 32.16
N PHE A 239 -9.18 18.67 32.87
CA PHE A 239 -8.43 17.70 33.69
C PHE A 239 -8.81 17.78 35.19
N SER A 240 -10.10 17.95 35.50
CA SER A 240 -10.61 18.12 36.88
C SER A 240 -10.25 17.02 37.88
N ASN A 241 -10.02 15.78 37.42
CA ASN A 241 -9.66 14.64 38.28
C ASN A 241 -8.15 14.33 38.30
N LEU A 242 -7.31 15.19 37.71
CA LEU A 242 -5.87 14.96 37.62
C LEU A 242 -5.21 14.97 39.01
N ARG A 243 -4.54 13.87 39.35
CA ARG A 243 -3.82 13.66 40.62
C ARG A 243 -2.31 13.70 40.43
N SER A 244 -1.83 13.30 39.26
CA SER A 244 -0.40 13.13 38.97
C SER A 244 -0.08 13.67 37.58
N LEU A 245 0.91 14.56 37.51
CA LEU A 245 1.46 15.06 36.25
C LEU A 245 2.96 14.74 36.20
N GLN A 246 3.36 13.96 35.20
CA GLN A 246 4.74 13.53 35.01
C GLN A 246 5.30 14.05 33.69
N LEU A 247 6.48 14.69 33.76
CA LEU A 247 7.24 15.09 32.58
C LEU A 247 8.33 14.04 32.31
N LYS A 248 8.09 13.17 31.34
CA LYS A 248 9.02 12.10 30.95
C LYS A 248 10.06 12.62 29.98
N ARG A 249 11.34 12.39 30.27
CA ARG A 249 12.42 12.66 29.31
C ARG A 249 12.35 11.59 28.22
N VAL A 250 11.90 11.96 27.02
CA VAL A 250 11.90 11.06 25.87
C VAL A 250 13.35 10.96 25.38
N ILE A 251 14.05 9.90 25.77
CA ILE A 251 15.38 9.64 25.23
C ILE A 251 15.17 9.04 23.84
N LEU A 252 15.30 9.87 22.80
CA LEU A 252 15.42 9.39 21.43
C LEU A 252 16.77 8.67 21.29
N LEU A 253 16.82 7.39 21.65
CA LEU A 253 17.94 6.53 21.27
C LEU A 253 17.79 6.22 19.78
N TYR A 254 18.57 6.92 18.96
CA TYR A 254 18.87 6.54 17.59
C TYR A 254 19.62 5.19 17.57
N SER A 255 18.93 4.08 17.83
CA SER A 255 19.24 2.72 17.36
C SER A 255 18.44 1.66 18.14
N GLY A 256 17.32 1.22 17.58
CA GLY A 256 17.01 -0.21 17.40
C GLY A 256 16.81 -1.16 18.58
N ILE A 257 16.89 -0.79 19.86
CA ILE A 257 16.63 -1.73 20.97
C ILE A 257 15.87 -1.05 22.12
N TRP A 258 14.69 -1.57 22.42
CA TRP A 258 13.85 -1.15 23.54
C TRP A 258 14.26 -1.90 24.81
N ILE A 259 14.71 -1.18 25.84
CA ILE A 259 14.74 -1.69 27.22
C ILE A 259 14.15 -0.59 28.11
N CYS A 260 12.99 -0.88 28.71
CA CYS A 260 12.43 -0.06 29.77
C CYS A 260 13.15 -0.34 31.09
N ARG A 261 13.49 0.73 31.83
CA ARG A 261 13.55 0.74 33.29
C ARG A 261 12.73 1.90 33.78
#